data_AF-A0A9P0FMC1-F1
#
_entry.id   AF-A0A9P0FMC1-F1
#
_cell.length_a   1.000
_cell.length_b   1.000
_cell.length_c   1.000
_cell.angle_alpha   90.00
_cell.angle_beta   90.00
_cell.angle_gamma   90.00
#
_symmetry.space_group_name_H-M   'P 1'
#
loop_
_entity.id
_entity.type
_entity.pdbx_description
1 polymer ?
#
loop_
_entity_poly.entity_id
_entity_poly.type
_entity_poly.pdbx_seq_one_letter_code
_entity_poly.pdbx_strand_id
1 'polypeptide(L)'
;MIDVNSPIYTQDETNNNVRITAAVYDLPFSRHNWQFFLDGTNMQEIIPGLFLGSHSSAENHCLNLLLRNDIKYIISVGPDLEAHFVIPHFAEHNITYLTLDIQDHETENIIRFFPRVKEFIDEAISKSCKVLVRSKSGNSRSATLVLAYVMEKYGLSSEDAYNFVKGKRASISPNEGFVAQLTEYEPIYKARQSLNQGEPSSENRRQKRKCEQLTENFEYDLIQPPPSPNNLENNNDDQCQNIEDFSNSLYKLLLKR
;
A
#
# COMPACT_ATOMS: atom_id res chain seq x y z
N MET A 1 -18.58 -35.98 39.77
CA MET A 1 -17.90 -35.15 38.77
C MET A 1 -16.65 -35.90 38.34
N ILE A 2 -16.68 -36.49 37.15
CA ILE A 2 -15.55 -37.23 36.57
C ILE A 2 -15.05 -36.36 35.42
N ASP A 3 -13.76 -36.05 35.46
CA ASP A 3 -13.03 -35.24 34.49
C ASP A 3 -12.93 -35.98 33.15
N VAL A 4 -13.43 -35.36 32.07
CA VAL A 4 -13.56 -35.95 30.72
C VAL A 4 -12.48 -35.49 29.74
N ASN A 5 -11.42 -34.81 30.20
CA ASN A 5 -10.38 -34.26 29.32
C ASN A 5 -9.07 -35.07 29.27
N SER A 6 -9.10 -36.37 29.58
CA SER A 6 -7.92 -37.22 29.40
C SER A 6 -8.07 -38.09 28.14
N PRO A 7 -7.14 -38.02 27.16
CA PRO A 7 -7.17 -38.90 26.01
C PRO A 7 -6.97 -40.37 26.43
N ILE A 8 -7.84 -41.25 25.94
CA ILE A 8 -7.74 -42.70 26.16
C ILE A 8 -6.69 -43.25 25.18
N TYR A 9 -5.54 -43.66 25.71
CA TYR A 9 -4.57 -44.45 24.96
C TYR A 9 -4.95 -45.92 25.05
N THR A 10 -5.27 -46.54 23.92
CA THR A 10 -5.26 -48.00 23.79
C THR A 10 -4.01 -48.38 23.02
N GLN A 11 -3.12 -49.14 23.67
CA GLN A 11 -1.99 -49.79 23.00
C GLN A 11 -2.48 -51.14 22.48
N ASP A 12 -2.43 -51.33 21.17
CA ASP A 12 -2.48 -52.66 20.57
C ASP A 12 -1.07 -53.01 20.07
N GLU A 13 -0.39 -53.89 20.81
CA GLU A 13 0.82 -54.54 20.37
C GLU A 13 0.47 -55.50 19.23
N THR A 14 0.69 -55.08 17.97
CA THR A 14 1.02 -55.90 16.77
C THR A 14 0.67 -55.19 15.46
N ASN A 15 1.16 -53.96 15.23
CA ASN A 15 1.62 -53.48 13.93
C ASN A 15 1.98 -51.99 14.02
N ASN A 16 3.14 -51.63 13.48
CA ASN A 16 3.74 -50.31 13.59
C ASN A 16 3.10 -49.26 12.64
N ASN A 17 1.77 -49.19 12.58
CA ASN A 17 1.03 -48.22 11.78
C ASN A 17 0.08 -47.41 12.68
N VAL A 18 0.53 -46.21 13.06
CA VAL A 18 -0.28 -45.22 13.76
C VAL A 18 -1.38 -44.73 12.80
N ARG A 19 -2.60 -45.24 12.95
CA ARG A 19 -3.79 -44.67 12.31
C ARG A 19 -4.40 -43.62 13.24
N ILE A 20 -4.18 -42.35 12.93
CA ILE A 20 -4.91 -41.25 13.54
C ILE A 20 -6.32 -41.22 12.92
N THR A 21 -7.31 -41.75 13.63
CA THR A 21 -8.72 -41.56 13.27
C THR A 21 -9.17 -40.22 13.86
N ALA A 22 -9.10 -39.16 13.05
CA ALA A 22 -9.73 -37.89 13.40
C ALA A 22 -11.26 -38.11 13.44
N ALA A 23 -11.87 -37.85 14.60
CA ALA A 23 -13.31 -37.82 14.75
C ALA A 23 -13.88 -36.73 13.83
N VAL A 24 -14.59 -37.17 12.78
CA VAL A 24 -15.31 -36.29 11.87
C VAL A 24 -16.58 -35.85 12.59
N TYR A 25 -16.56 -34.64 13.15
CA TYR A 25 -17.80 -33.96 13.50
C TYR A 25 -18.50 -33.56 12.21
N ASP A 26 -19.70 -34.13 12.01
CA ASP A 26 -20.62 -33.80 10.92
C ASP A 26 -21.00 -32.30 10.99
N LEU A 27 -20.31 -31.49 10.20
CA LEU A 27 -20.79 -30.21 9.72
C LEU A 27 -20.97 -30.32 8.20
N PRO A 28 -21.99 -29.68 7.60
CA PRO A 28 -22.31 -29.85 6.19
C PRO A 28 -21.32 -29.06 5.34
N PHE A 29 -20.09 -29.57 5.21
CA PHE A 29 -19.03 -28.94 4.43
C PHE A 29 -18.71 -29.81 3.22
N SER A 30 -19.35 -29.47 2.09
CA SER A 30 -19.13 -30.13 0.80
C SER A 30 -17.64 -30.13 0.42
N ARG A 31 -17.17 -31.22 -0.22
CA ARG A 31 -15.80 -31.37 -0.76
C ARG A 31 -15.35 -30.21 -1.66
N HIS A 32 -16.29 -29.48 -2.25
CA HIS A 32 -16.01 -28.30 -3.08
C HIS A 32 -15.44 -27.11 -2.28
N ASN A 33 -15.77 -27.00 -0.99
CA ASN A 33 -15.27 -25.92 -0.15
C ASN A 33 -13.79 -26.13 0.22
N TRP A 34 -13.34 -27.37 0.38
CA TRP A 34 -11.94 -27.68 0.68
C TRP A 34 -11.01 -27.30 -0.47
N GLN A 35 -11.46 -27.50 -1.71
CA GLN A 35 -10.76 -27.03 -2.91
C GLN A 35 -10.64 -25.49 -2.91
N PHE A 36 -11.69 -24.77 -2.52
CA PHE A 36 -11.64 -23.30 -2.31
C PHE A 36 -10.68 -22.86 -1.20
N PHE A 37 -10.52 -23.64 -0.11
CA PHE A 37 -9.56 -23.33 0.96
C PHE A 37 -8.11 -23.69 0.60
N LEU A 38 -7.90 -24.70 -0.25
CA LEU A 38 -6.58 -25.10 -0.77
C LEU A 38 -6.12 -24.21 -1.95
N ASP A 39 -7.05 -23.77 -2.80
CA ASP A 39 -6.80 -22.81 -3.90
C ASP A 39 -6.92 -21.34 -3.45
N GLY A 40 -7.49 -21.09 -2.27
CA GLY A 40 -7.76 -19.77 -1.69
C GLY A 40 -6.53 -19.03 -1.18
N THR A 41 -5.40 -19.71 -1.01
CA THR A 41 -4.18 -19.15 -0.39
C THR A 41 -3.22 -18.51 -1.39
N ASN A 42 -3.32 -18.83 -2.68
CA ASN A 42 -2.35 -18.40 -3.68
C ASN A 42 -2.77 -17.11 -4.38
N MET A 43 -3.67 -17.15 -5.36
CA MET A 43 -4.12 -15.97 -6.11
C MET A 43 -5.58 -16.06 -6.55
N GLN A 44 -6.25 -14.92 -6.70
CA GLN A 44 -7.60 -14.84 -7.26
C GLN A 44 -7.68 -13.76 -8.33
N GLU A 45 -8.46 -14.02 -9.38
CA GLU A 45 -8.82 -13.02 -10.39
C GLU A 45 -9.84 -12.05 -9.79
N ILE A 46 -9.45 -10.78 -9.69
CA ILE A 46 -10.28 -9.73 -9.11
C ILE A 46 -11.20 -9.14 -10.18
N ILE A 47 -10.61 -8.85 -11.34
CA ILE A 47 -11.29 -8.45 -12.57
C ILE A 47 -10.61 -9.14 -13.76
N PRO A 48 -11.24 -9.21 -14.95
CA PRO A 48 -10.64 -9.87 -16.11
C PRO A 48 -9.23 -9.37 -16.39
N GLY A 49 -8.25 -10.28 -16.32
CA GLY A 49 -6.84 -9.99 -16.58
C GLY A 49 -6.02 -9.50 -15.38
N LEU A 50 -6.61 -9.31 -14.19
CA LEU A 50 -5.91 -8.84 -12.99
C LEU A 50 -6.10 -9.80 -11.82
N PHE A 51 -4.99 -10.36 -11.35
CA PHE A 51 -4.92 -11.29 -10.24
C PHE A 51 -4.27 -10.63 -9.02
N LEU A 52 -4.76 -10.98 -7.83
CA LEU A 52 -4.18 -10.61 -6.54
C LEU A 52 -3.73 -11.89 -5.82
N GLY A 53 -2.49 -11.92 -5.36
CA GLY A 53 -1.94 -13.10 -4.69
C GLY A 53 -0.92 -12.84 -3.58
N SER A 54 -0.56 -13.92 -2.89
CA SER A 54 0.50 -13.99 -1.88
C SER A 54 1.85 -14.30 -2.53
N HIS A 55 2.92 -14.34 -1.73
CA HIS A 55 4.25 -14.67 -2.24
C HIS A 55 4.27 -16.04 -2.92
N SER A 56 3.60 -17.03 -2.31
CA SER A 56 3.54 -18.40 -2.81
C SER A 56 2.90 -18.52 -4.19
N SER A 57 2.06 -17.56 -4.59
CA SER A 57 1.47 -17.56 -5.95
C SER A 57 2.46 -17.31 -7.08
N ALA A 58 3.65 -16.82 -6.76
CA ALA A 58 4.70 -16.50 -7.73
C ALA A 58 5.99 -17.28 -7.42
N GLU A 59 5.93 -18.43 -6.75
CA GLU A 59 7.08 -19.31 -6.54
C GLU A 59 7.35 -20.22 -7.75
N ASN A 60 8.55 -20.83 -7.83
CA ASN A 60 8.96 -21.70 -8.94
C ASN A 60 7.94 -22.81 -9.25
N HIS A 61 7.38 -23.43 -8.20
CA HIS A 61 6.42 -24.51 -8.35
C HIS A 61 5.06 -24.05 -8.92
N CYS A 62 4.77 -22.75 -8.87
CA CYS A 62 3.56 -22.14 -9.43
C CYS A 62 3.70 -21.75 -10.91
N LEU A 63 4.85 -21.98 -11.55
CA LEU A 63 5.06 -21.64 -12.97
C LEU A 63 3.96 -22.19 -13.88
N ASN A 64 3.59 -23.46 -13.72
CA ASN A 64 2.50 -24.06 -14.49
C ASN A 64 1.16 -23.35 -14.29
N LEU A 65 0.88 -22.86 -13.08
CA LEU A 65 -0.32 -22.11 -12.76
C LEU A 65 -0.30 -20.73 -13.44
N LEU A 66 0.84 -20.03 -13.40
CA LEU A 66 1.02 -18.73 -14.06
C LEU A 66 0.82 -18.86 -15.57
N LEU A 67 1.44 -19.86 -16.20
CA LEU A 67 1.33 -20.12 -17.64
C LEU A 67 -0.10 -20.51 -18.05
N ARG A 68 -0.76 -21.38 -17.28
CA ARG A 68 -2.16 -21.78 -17.55
C ARG A 68 -3.12 -20.60 -17.47
N ASN A 69 -2.82 -19.61 -16.63
CA ASN A 69 -3.62 -18.39 -16.52
C ASN A 69 -3.21 -17.30 -17.50
N ASP A 70 -2.19 -17.52 -18.35
CA ASP A 70 -1.59 -16.52 -19.26
C ASP A 70 -1.10 -15.25 -18.54
N ILE A 71 -0.53 -15.43 -17.35
CA ILE A 71 0.09 -14.35 -16.58
C ILE A 71 1.50 -14.13 -17.13
N LYS A 72 1.71 -12.95 -17.72
CA LYS A 72 3.01 -12.51 -18.28
C LYS A 72 3.57 -11.28 -17.60
N TYR A 73 2.81 -10.67 -16.69
CA TYR A 73 3.18 -9.47 -15.96
C TYR A 73 3.05 -9.75 -14.46
N ILE A 74 4.10 -9.48 -13.68
CA ILE A 74 4.08 -9.68 -12.22
C ILE A 74 4.55 -8.39 -11.52
N ILE A 75 3.71 -7.88 -10.63
CA ILE A 75 4.07 -6.80 -9.72
C ILE A 75 4.44 -7.42 -8.36
N SER A 76 5.70 -7.25 -7.99
CA SER A 76 6.32 -7.78 -6.77
C SER A 76 6.46 -6.65 -5.75
N VAL A 77 5.69 -6.72 -4.66
CA VAL A 77 5.63 -5.65 -3.66
C VAL A 77 6.22 -6.13 -2.33
N GLY A 78 7.28 -5.48 -1.87
CA GLY A 78 7.86 -5.71 -0.55
C GLY A 78 9.17 -4.95 -0.36
N PRO A 79 9.78 -4.98 0.84
CA PRO A 79 11.10 -4.42 1.04
C PRO A 79 12.11 -5.02 0.06
N ASP A 80 13.12 -4.26 -0.36
CA ASP A 80 14.13 -4.65 -1.37
C ASP A 80 14.59 -6.13 -1.27
N LEU A 81 14.84 -6.63 -0.05
CA LEU A 81 15.24 -8.03 0.15
C LEU A 81 14.13 -9.04 -0.22
N GLU A 82 12.88 -8.78 0.16
CA GLU A 82 11.71 -9.63 -0.17
C GLU A 82 11.29 -9.49 -1.65
N ALA A 83 11.59 -8.34 -2.26
CA ALA A 83 11.12 -8.01 -3.59
C ALA A 83 12.11 -8.45 -4.67
N HIS A 84 13.42 -8.45 -4.41
CA HIS A 84 14.45 -8.83 -5.39
C HIS A 84 14.93 -10.28 -5.28
N PHE A 85 15.12 -10.82 -4.06
CA PHE A 85 15.67 -12.18 -3.89
C PHE A 85 14.63 -13.28 -4.11
N VAL A 86 13.35 -12.92 -4.12
CA VAL A 86 12.24 -13.87 -4.16
C VAL A 86 11.44 -13.78 -5.45
N ILE A 87 12.05 -13.22 -6.50
CA ILE A 87 11.53 -13.32 -7.86
C ILE A 87 12.16 -14.55 -8.49
N PRO A 88 11.40 -15.65 -8.69
CA PRO A 88 11.88 -16.70 -9.58
C PRO A 88 12.06 -16.11 -10.97
N HIS A 89 13.26 -16.28 -11.52
CA HIS A 89 13.60 -15.72 -12.81
C HIS A 89 13.11 -16.67 -13.91
N PHE A 90 11.86 -16.49 -14.34
CA PHE A 90 11.26 -17.25 -15.44
C PHE A 90 11.72 -16.71 -16.81
N ALA A 91 13.04 -16.57 -17.01
CA ALA A 91 13.62 -15.97 -18.22
C ALA A 91 13.16 -16.65 -19.52
N GLU A 92 12.91 -17.96 -19.47
CA GLU A 92 12.46 -18.75 -20.62
C GLU A 92 10.98 -18.49 -21.01
N HIS A 93 10.22 -17.79 -20.17
CA HIS A 93 8.77 -17.64 -20.33
C HIS A 93 8.30 -16.20 -20.59
N ASN A 94 9.23 -15.27 -20.84
CA ASN A 94 8.95 -13.87 -21.18
C ASN A 94 8.04 -13.15 -20.16
N ILE A 95 8.25 -13.42 -18.87
CA ILE A 95 7.51 -12.73 -17.80
C ILE A 95 8.18 -11.39 -17.50
N THR A 96 7.39 -10.32 -17.56
CA THR A 96 7.81 -8.94 -17.25
C THR A 96 7.53 -8.63 -15.78
N TYR A 97 8.50 -8.06 -15.08
CA TYR A 97 8.40 -7.77 -13.65
C TYR A 97 8.42 -6.28 -13.36
N LEU A 98 7.60 -5.87 -12.40
CA LEU A 98 7.69 -4.58 -11.72
C LEU A 98 7.92 -4.83 -10.23
N THR A 99 9.09 -4.44 -9.73
CA THR A 99 9.43 -4.55 -8.30
C THR A 99 9.21 -3.21 -7.62
N LEU A 100 8.51 -3.21 -6.49
CA LEU A 100 8.21 -2.02 -5.70
C LEU A 100 8.66 -2.22 -4.25
N ASP A 101 9.57 -1.35 -3.83
CA ASP A 101 10.03 -1.25 -2.44
C ASP A 101 8.97 -0.53 -1.60
N ILE A 102 8.15 -1.31 -0.90
CA ILE A 102 7.04 -0.82 -0.08
C ILE A 102 6.98 -1.61 1.23
N GLN A 103 7.10 -0.88 2.34
CA GLN A 103 6.93 -1.43 3.68
C GLN A 103 5.46 -1.58 4.05
N ASP A 104 5.12 -2.55 4.89
CA ASP A 104 3.74 -2.75 5.35
C ASP A 104 3.47 -1.99 6.65
N HIS A 105 3.67 -0.67 6.61
CA HIS A 105 3.50 0.23 7.74
C HIS A 105 2.55 1.36 7.36
N GLU A 106 1.80 1.86 8.34
CA GLU A 106 0.79 2.91 8.13
C GLU A 106 1.39 4.24 7.65
N THR A 107 2.67 4.48 7.93
CA THR A 107 3.40 5.68 7.50
C THR A 107 4.04 5.55 6.11
N GLU A 108 3.99 4.37 5.48
CA GLU A 108 4.56 4.16 4.15
C GLU A 108 3.73 4.90 3.09
N ASN A 109 4.39 5.72 2.26
CA ASN A 109 3.74 6.45 1.19
C ASN A 109 3.54 5.53 -0.03
N ILE A 110 2.43 4.79 -0.04
CA ILE A 110 2.06 3.88 -1.13
C ILE A 110 1.35 4.61 -2.28
N ILE A 111 0.66 5.72 -2.01
CA ILE A 111 -0.13 6.47 -3.01
C ILE A 111 0.72 6.95 -4.19
N ARG A 112 2.00 7.28 -3.95
CA ARG A 112 2.95 7.68 -5.01
C ARG A 112 3.14 6.61 -6.10
N PHE A 113 2.87 5.34 -5.81
CA PHE A 113 3.03 4.24 -6.75
C PHE A 113 1.80 3.96 -7.60
N PHE A 114 0.62 4.48 -7.23
CA PHE A 114 -0.64 4.14 -7.91
C PHE A 114 -0.61 4.47 -9.42
N PRO A 115 -0.11 5.64 -9.88
CA PRO A 115 -0.04 5.92 -11.33
C PRO A 115 0.86 4.93 -12.08
N ARG A 116 2.05 4.64 -11.54
CA ARG A 116 3.01 3.71 -12.16
C ARG A 116 2.45 2.29 -12.23
N VAL A 117 1.77 1.85 -11.18
CA VAL A 117 1.13 0.53 -11.12
C VAL A 117 -0.01 0.44 -12.13
N LYS A 118 -0.84 1.49 -12.23
CA LYS A 118 -1.90 1.56 -13.22
C LYS A 118 -1.37 1.46 -14.64
N GLU A 119 -0.34 2.23 -14.99
CA GLU A 119 0.28 2.20 -16.32
C GLU A 119 0.78 0.79 -16.66
N PHE A 120 1.45 0.12 -15.72
CA PHE A 120 1.94 -1.24 -15.90
C PHE A 120 0.81 -2.26 -16.11
N ILE A 121 -0.29 -2.14 -15.35
CA ILE A 121 -1.46 -3.01 -15.51
C ILE A 121 -2.15 -2.76 -16.86
N ASP A 122 -2.35 -1.49 -17.22
CA ASP A 122 -2.99 -1.11 -18.48
C ASP A 122 -2.17 -1.55 -19.69
N GLU A 123 -0.83 -1.45 -19.64
CA GLU A 123 0.06 -1.97 -20.68
C GLU A 123 -0.15 -3.46 -20.90
N ALA A 124 -0.14 -4.26 -19.83
CA ALA A 124 -0.34 -5.70 -19.91
C ALA A 124 -1.70 -6.06 -20.49
N ILE A 125 -2.77 -5.41 -20.02
CA ILE A 125 -4.14 -5.64 -20.50
C ILE A 125 -4.27 -5.24 -21.97
N SER A 126 -3.63 -4.14 -22.40
CA SER A 126 -3.64 -3.70 -23.82
C SER A 126 -3.01 -4.74 -24.76
N LYS A 127 -2.05 -5.52 -24.25
CA LYS A 127 -1.38 -6.63 -24.95
C LYS A 127 -2.14 -7.96 -24.82
N SER A 128 -3.38 -7.94 -24.32
CA SER A 128 -4.17 -9.14 -24.00
C SER A 128 -3.46 -10.11 -23.06
N CYS A 129 -2.57 -9.60 -22.21
CA CYS A 129 -1.85 -10.39 -21.20
C CYS A 129 -2.51 -10.21 -19.82
N LYS A 130 -2.22 -11.14 -18.90
CA LYS A 130 -2.70 -11.03 -17.51
C LYS A 130 -1.60 -10.63 -16.55
N VAL A 131 -2.01 -9.96 -15.47
CA VAL A 131 -1.14 -9.41 -14.43
C VAL A 131 -1.41 -10.08 -13.09
N LEU A 132 -0.35 -10.44 -12.37
CA LEU A 132 -0.41 -10.82 -10.96
C LEU A 132 0.22 -9.74 -10.09
N VAL A 133 -0.55 -9.19 -9.14
CA VAL A 133 -0.04 -8.28 -8.11
C VAL A 133 0.12 -9.06 -6.82
N ARG A 134 1.34 -9.15 -6.31
CA ARG A 134 1.67 -9.99 -5.15
C ARG A 134 2.51 -9.26 -4.11
N SER A 135 2.28 -9.59 -2.85
CA SER A 135 3.11 -9.19 -1.71
C SER A 135 3.45 -10.42 -0.88
N LYS A 136 3.90 -10.28 0.37
CA LYS A 136 4.18 -11.42 1.26
C LYS A 136 2.94 -12.31 1.48
N SER A 137 1.87 -11.73 2.02
CA SER A 137 0.62 -12.45 2.33
C SER A 137 -0.50 -12.18 1.34
N GLY A 138 -0.37 -11.17 0.48
CA GLY A 138 -1.43 -10.79 -0.46
C GLY A 138 -2.63 -10.09 0.20
N ASN A 139 -2.46 -9.54 1.41
CA ASN A 139 -3.56 -8.99 2.20
C ASN A 139 -3.54 -7.46 2.33
N SER A 140 -2.36 -6.84 2.45
CA SER A 140 -2.22 -5.39 2.67
C SER A 140 -1.64 -4.67 1.45
N ARG A 141 -0.31 -4.52 1.34
CA ARG A 141 0.37 -3.79 0.23
C ARG A 141 -0.17 -4.07 -1.17
N SER A 142 -0.16 -5.33 -1.61
CA SER A 142 -0.64 -5.69 -2.96
C SER A 142 -2.15 -5.52 -3.12
N ALA A 143 -2.92 -5.71 -2.04
CA ALA A 143 -4.36 -5.48 -2.06
C ALA A 143 -4.66 -3.99 -2.23
N THR A 144 -3.93 -3.11 -1.54
CA THR A 144 -4.04 -1.65 -1.69
C THR A 144 -3.79 -1.20 -3.13
N LEU A 145 -2.75 -1.72 -3.78
CA LEU A 145 -2.47 -1.40 -5.19
C LEU A 145 -3.60 -1.84 -6.12
N VAL A 146 -4.17 -3.03 -5.90
CA VAL A 146 -5.31 -3.54 -6.68
C VAL A 146 -6.57 -2.73 -6.41
N LEU A 147 -6.82 -2.33 -5.16
CA LEU A 147 -7.93 -1.46 -4.78
C LEU A 147 -7.84 -0.12 -5.51
N ALA A 148 -6.67 0.54 -5.47
CA ALA A 148 -6.45 1.82 -6.16
C ALA A 148 -6.71 1.70 -7.67
N TYR A 149 -6.26 0.61 -8.31
CA TYR A 149 -6.53 0.35 -9.72
C TYR A 149 -8.03 0.14 -10.00
N VAL A 150 -8.72 -0.64 -9.18
CA VAL A 150 -10.17 -0.89 -9.31
C VAL A 150 -10.97 0.41 -9.12
N MET A 151 -10.62 1.22 -8.12
CA MET A 151 -11.22 2.54 -7.89
C MET A 151 -11.14 3.41 -9.14
N GLU A 152 -9.93 3.62 -9.68
CA GLU A 152 -9.75 4.48 -10.85
C GLU A 152 -10.29 3.89 -12.14
N LYS A 153 -10.28 2.56 -12.32
CA LYS A 153 -10.80 1.92 -13.53
C LYS A 153 -12.33 2.01 -13.65
N TYR A 154 -13.03 1.88 -12.52
CA TYR A 154 -14.50 1.82 -12.50
C TYR A 154 -15.15 3.06 -11.87
N GLY A 155 -14.37 4.04 -11.42
CA GLY A 155 -14.88 5.24 -10.76
C GLY A 155 -15.52 4.95 -9.39
N LEU A 156 -15.05 3.91 -8.71
CA LEU A 156 -15.60 3.46 -7.42
C LEU A 156 -15.02 4.23 -6.25
N SER A 157 -15.84 4.47 -5.22
CA SER A 157 -15.34 4.96 -3.94
C SER A 157 -14.37 3.97 -3.30
N SER A 158 -13.58 4.44 -2.34
CA SER A 158 -12.68 3.56 -1.56
C SER A 158 -13.46 2.40 -0.91
N GLU A 159 -14.63 2.68 -0.35
CA GLU A 159 -15.50 1.69 0.31
C GLU A 159 -16.09 0.68 -0.69
N ASP A 160 -16.62 1.16 -1.82
CA ASP A 160 -17.20 0.28 -2.84
C ASP A 160 -16.14 -0.65 -3.45
N ALA A 161 -14.96 -0.11 -3.76
CA ALA A 161 -13.85 -0.90 -4.25
C ALA A 161 -13.39 -1.93 -3.20
N TYR A 162 -13.32 -1.54 -1.92
CA TYR A 162 -12.99 -2.47 -0.84
C TYR A 162 -13.99 -3.63 -0.77
N ASN A 163 -15.28 -3.35 -0.75
CA ASN A 163 -16.33 -4.37 -0.72
C ASN A 163 -16.28 -5.28 -1.95
N PHE A 164 -16.05 -4.70 -3.14
CA PHE A 164 -15.90 -5.45 -4.38
C PHE A 164 -14.73 -6.45 -4.31
N VAL A 165 -13.53 -5.98 -3.95
CA VAL A 165 -12.33 -6.84 -3.90
C VAL A 165 -12.45 -7.83 -2.74
N LYS A 166 -13.03 -7.46 -1.60
CA LYS A 166 -13.29 -8.34 -0.46
C LYS A 166 -14.19 -9.53 -0.84
N GLY A 167 -15.18 -9.29 -1.69
CA GLY A 167 -16.05 -10.33 -2.24
C GLY A 167 -15.32 -11.34 -3.14
N LYS A 168 -14.16 -10.97 -3.71
CA LYS A 168 -13.31 -11.84 -4.53
C LYS A 168 -12.19 -12.52 -3.73
N ARG A 169 -11.62 -11.79 -2.76
CA ARG A 169 -10.57 -12.28 -1.85
C ARG A 169 -10.88 -11.81 -0.42
N ALA A 170 -11.50 -12.69 0.36
CA ALA A 170 -11.94 -12.39 1.72
C ALA A 170 -10.79 -12.03 2.69
N SER A 171 -9.53 -12.40 2.38
CA SER A 171 -8.38 -12.14 3.24
C SER A 171 -7.80 -10.74 3.13
N ILE A 172 -8.27 -9.89 2.21
CA ILE A 172 -7.75 -8.52 2.12
C ILE A 172 -7.98 -7.77 3.43
N SER A 173 -6.95 -7.06 3.86
CA SER A 173 -6.91 -6.26 5.07
C SER A 173 -5.75 -5.27 4.97
N PRO A 174 -5.87 -4.22 4.13
CA PRO A 174 -4.92 -3.09 4.13
C PRO A 174 -4.77 -2.50 5.53
N ASN A 175 -3.57 -2.02 5.87
CA ASN A 175 -3.37 -1.26 7.10
C ASN A 175 -4.10 0.10 7.04
N GLU A 176 -4.31 0.73 8.20
CA GLU A 176 -5.13 1.95 8.31
C GLU A 176 -4.55 3.12 7.50
N GLY A 177 -3.23 3.28 7.46
CA GLY A 177 -2.57 4.30 6.65
C GLY A 177 -2.76 4.12 5.14
N PHE A 178 -2.85 2.87 4.66
CA PHE A 178 -3.19 2.56 3.28
C PHE A 178 -4.65 2.82 2.96
N VAL A 179 -5.57 2.53 3.90
CA VAL A 179 -7.00 2.88 3.75
C VAL A 179 -7.18 4.40 3.67
N ALA A 180 -6.47 5.16 4.50
CA ALA A 180 -6.45 6.62 4.43
C ALA A 180 -5.96 7.11 3.05
N GLN A 181 -4.85 6.57 2.56
CA GLN A 181 -4.29 6.91 1.25
C GLN A 181 -5.22 6.52 0.07
N LEU A 182 -5.98 5.44 0.16
CA LEU A 182 -7.01 5.11 -0.84
C LEU A 182 -8.13 6.17 -0.87
N THR A 183 -8.54 6.63 0.31
CA THR A 183 -9.56 7.68 0.45
C THR A 183 -9.06 9.01 -0.12
N GLU A 184 -7.80 9.36 0.11
CA GLU A 184 -7.13 10.53 -0.49
C GLU A 184 -6.98 10.41 -2.02
N TYR A 185 -6.83 9.19 -2.54
CA TYR A 185 -6.68 8.96 -3.97
C TYR A 185 -7.98 9.21 -4.76
N GLU A 186 -9.13 9.06 -4.12
CA GLU A 186 -10.43 9.21 -4.75
C GLU A 186 -10.65 10.56 -5.48
N PRO A 187 -10.49 11.72 -4.81
CA PRO A 187 -10.59 13.01 -5.50
C PRO A 187 -9.51 13.21 -6.57
N ILE A 188 -8.33 12.61 -6.41
CA ILE A 188 -7.22 12.74 -7.37
C ILE A 188 -7.58 12.09 -8.70
N TYR A 189 -8.03 10.84 -8.68
CA TYR A 189 -8.37 10.16 -9.93
C TYR A 189 -9.65 10.73 -10.56
N LYS A 190 -10.64 11.16 -9.76
CA LYS A 190 -11.87 11.80 -10.28
C LYS A 190 -11.55 13.08 -11.04
N ALA A 191 -10.64 13.91 -10.50
CA ALA A 191 -10.16 15.10 -11.19
C ALA A 191 -9.42 14.76 -12.50
N ARG A 192 -8.63 13.68 -12.54
CA ARG A 192 -7.96 13.24 -13.77
C ARG A 192 -8.96 12.76 -14.83
N GLN A 193 -10.00 12.04 -14.42
CA GLN A 193 -11.05 11.57 -15.32
C GLN A 193 -11.87 12.73 -15.91
N SER A 194 -12.22 13.75 -15.11
CA SER A 194 -12.96 14.91 -15.62
C SER A 194 -12.17 15.70 -16.66
N LEU A 195 -10.85 15.82 -16.49
CA LEU A 195 -9.96 16.43 -17.48
C LEU A 195 -9.91 15.63 -18.79
N ASN A 196 -9.92 14.30 -18.72
CA ASN A 196 -9.86 13.43 -19.90
C ASN A 196 -11.18 13.37 -20.68
N GLN A 197 -12.32 13.63 -20.03
CA GLN A 197 -13.65 13.59 -20.67
C GLN A 197 -14.03 14.90 -21.40
N GLY A 198 -13.16 15.91 -21.40
CA GLY A 198 -13.31 17.07 -22.27
C GLY A 198 -14.56 17.92 -22.00
N GLU A 199 -15.10 17.91 -20.78
CA GLU A 199 -16.17 18.83 -20.39
C GLU A 199 -15.67 20.28 -20.56
N PRO A 200 -16.26 21.09 -21.46
CA PRO A 200 -15.99 22.51 -21.48
C PRO A 200 -16.58 23.06 -20.19
N SER A 201 -15.71 23.36 -19.22
CA SER A 201 -16.11 23.99 -17.98
C SER A 201 -16.88 25.27 -18.33
N SER A 202 -18.20 25.21 -18.18
CA SER A 202 -19.08 26.37 -18.17
C SER A 202 -18.48 27.41 -17.23
N GLU A 203 -18.29 28.62 -17.76
CA GLU A 203 -17.83 29.78 -17.03
C GLU A 203 -18.54 29.93 -15.67
N ASN A 204 -17.81 30.49 -14.70
CA ASN A 204 -18.28 31.03 -13.41
C ASN A 204 -18.13 30.14 -12.16
N ARG A 205 -16.93 30.17 -11.57
CA ARG A 205 -16.69 30.95 -10.32
C ARG A 205 -15.24 30.80 -9.87
N ARG A 206 -14.37 31.64 -10.44
CA ARG A 206 -13.12 32.01 -9.77
C ARG A 206 -13.52 32.93 -8.61
N GLN A 207 -13.92 32.36 -7.46
CA GLN A 207 -13.97 33.13 -6.23
C GLN A 207 -12.53 33.46 -5.85
N LYS A 208 -12.03 34.56 -6.43
CA LYS A 208 -10.89 35.30 -5.94
C LYS A 208 -11.17 35.54 -4.46
N ARG A 209 -10.41 34.90 -3.56
CA ARG A 209 -10.47 35.19 -2.13
C ARG A 209 -10.34 36.70 -1.98
N LYS A 210 -11.44 37.37 -1.67
CA LYS A 210 -11.47 38.79 -1.36
C LYS A 210 -11.04 38.85 0.10
N CYS A 211 -9.79 39.23 0.33
CA CYS A 211 -9.38 39.73 1.64
C CYS A 211 -10.06 41.10 1.77
N GLU A 212 -11.26 41.13 2.34
CA GLU A 212 -11.95 42.37 2.66
C GLU A 212 -11.63 42.79 4.10
N GLN A 213 -11.05 43.98 4.14
CA GLN A 213 -10.83 44.85 5.28
C GLN A 213 -12.04 44.86 6.23
N LEU A 214 -11.85 44.36 7.44
CA LEU A 214 -12.60 44.83 8.60
C LEU A 214 -11.63 45.69 9.41
N THR A 215 -11.62 46.98 9.08
CA THR A 215 -11.24 48.04 10.01
C THR A 215 -12.30 48.06 11.10
N GLU A 216 -12.13 47.28 12.15
CA GLU A 216 -12.70 47.64 13.44
C GLU A 216 -11.75 48.63 14.09
N ASN A 217 -12.28 49.86 14.27
CA ASN A 217 -11.65 50.92 15.03
C ASN A 217 -11.32 50.41 16.43
N PHE A 218 -10.06 50.09 16.68
CA PHE A 218 -9.51 50.18 18.03
C PHE A 218 -8.41 51.23 18.03
N GLU A 219 -8.61 52.14 18.96
CA GLU A 219 -7.90 53.38 19.24
C GLU A 219 -6.39 53.14 19.35
N TYR A 220 -5.64 53.59 18.35
CA TYR A 220 -4.18 53.65 18.39
C TYR A 220 -3.78 54.93 19.12
N ASP A 221 -3.72 54.86 20.44
CA ASP A 221 -2.90 55.79 21.21
C ASP A 221 -2.29 55.09 22.41
N LEU A 222 -0.98 55.34 22.57
CA LEU A 222 -0.09 54.91 23.66
C LEU A 222 0.51 53.51 23.53
N ILE A 223 1.72 53.43 22.97
CA ILE A 223 2.96 53.07 23.72
C ILE A 223 4.14 53.38 22.79
N GLN A 224 4.98 54.32 23.23
CA GLN A 224 6.19 54.77 22.54
C GLN A 224 7.27 53.67 22.56
N PRO A 225 8.10 53.52 21.51
CA PRO A 225 9.26 52.64 21.57
C PRO A 225 10.27 53.14 22.61
N PRO A 226 10.96 52.23 23.34
CA PRO A 226 11.95 52.64 24.33
C PRO A 226 13.16 53.32 23.67
N PRO A 227 13.78 54.33 24.32
CA PRO A 227 14.87 55.10 23.75
C PRO A 227 16.16 54.27 23.62
N SER A 228 16.93 54.56 22.57
CA SER A 228 18.23 53.92 22.28
C SER A 228 19.30 54.30 23.31
N PRO A 229 20.23 53.39 23.69
CA PRO A 229 21.28 53.70 24.66
C PRO A 229 22.44 54.48 24.02
N ASN A 230 22.88 55.56 24.67
CA ASN A 230 24.13 56.28 24.37
C ASN A 230 25.35 55.60 25.05
N ASN A 231 26.49 55.63 24.37
CA ASN A 231 27.82 55.22 24.84
C ASN A 231 28.39 56.15 25.94
N LEU A 232 29.43 55.65 26.64
CA LEU A 232 30.34 56.20 27.67
C LEU A 232 30.08 55.56 29.05
N GLU A 233 31.02 54.96 29.79
CA GLU A 233 32.46 54.70 29.65
C GLU A 233 32.89 53.74 30.80
N ASN A 234 33.88 52.88 30.55
CA ASN A 234 34.90 52.36 31.47
C ASN A 234 34.53 51.55 32.75
N ASN A 235 34.73 50.22 32.73
CA ASN A 235 35.93 49.55 33.30
C ASN A 235 35.71 48.03 33.52
N ASN A 236 36.65 47.26 32.94
CA ASN A 236 37.23 45.96 33.35
C ASN A 236 36.38 44.67 33.37
N ASP A 237 36.87 43.73 32.55
CA ASP A 237 37.01 42.28 32.74
C ASP A 237 35.76 41.44 33.09
N ASP A 238 35.19 40.74 32.11
CA ASP A 238 35.51 39.32 31.87
C ASP A 238 34.60 38.67 30.80
N GLN A 239 35.26 38.03 29.84
CA GLN A 239 34.88 36.89 28.97
C GLN A 239 33.40 36.57 28.68
N CYS A 240 33.04 36.53 27.39
CA CYS A 240 32.43 35.33 26.74
C CYS A 240 32.37 35.51 25.21
N GLN A 241 32.95 34.54 24.49
CA GLN A 241 33.11 34.52 23.03
C GLN A 241 31.98 33.77 22.31
N ASN A 242 31.56 34.37 21.20
CA ASN A 242 31.27 33.77 19.87
C ASN A 242 30.27 32.59 19.77
N ILE A 243 29.06 32.91 19.27
CA ILE A 243 28.18 31.99 18.54
C ILE A 243 27.99 32.57 17.12
N GLU A 244 28.94 32.30 16.24
CA GLU A 244 28.76 32.40 14.79
C GLU A 244 29.64 31.33 14.13
N ASP A 245 29.20 30.06 14.09
CA ASP A 245 29.89 29.06 13.25
C ASP A 245 29.11 27.77 12.93
N PHE A 246 27.78 27.82 12.79
CA PHE A 246 27.01 26.62 12.36
C PHE A 246 26.62 26.60 10.87
N SER A 247 26.75 27.73 10.14
CA SER A 247 26.30 27.81 8.75
C SER A 247 27.32 27.27 7.73
N ASN A 248 28.61 27.26 8.05
CA ASN A 248 29.66 26.94 7.08
C ASN A 248 30.08 25.46 6.99
N SER A 249 29.62 24.60 7.91
CA SER A 249 30.00 23.18 7.91
C SER A 249 29.14 22.32 6.98
N LEU A 250 27.86 22.68 6.78
CA LEU A 250 26.94 21.90 5.96
C LEU A 250 27.20 22.02 4.44
N TYR A 251 27.72 23.17 3.98
CA TYR A 251 28.00 23.40 2.56
C TYR A 251 29.20 22.58 2.03
N LYS A 252 30.11 22.15 2.90
CA LYS A 252 31.30 21.36 2.49
C LYS A 252 31.05 19.85 2.36
N LEU A 253 29.93 19.33 2.88
CA LEU A 253 29.63 17.89 2.83
C LEU A 253 28.82 17.46 1.60
N LEU A 254 28.25 18.40 0.84
CA LEU A 254 27.40 18.10 -0.34
C LEU A 254 28.15 18.10 -1.69
N LEU A 255 29.47 18.31 -1.71
CA LEU A 255 30.26 18.37 -2.95
C LEU A 255 31.27 17.23 -3.14
N LYS A 256 31.17 16.14 -2.37
CA LYS A 256 31.94 14.91 -2.63
C LYS A 256 31.12 13.64 -2.37
N ARG A 257 30.30 13.25 -3.34
CA ARG A 257 30.26 11.89 -3.91
C ARG A 257 29.29 11.82 -5.07
#